data_AF-A0A960SDW6-F1
#
_entry.id   AF-A0A960SDW6-F1
#
_cell.length_a   1.000
_cell.length_b   1.000
_cell.length_c   1.000
_cell.angle_alpha   90.00
_cell.angle_beta   90.00
_cell.angle_gamma   90.00
#
_symmetry.space_group_name_H-M   'P 1'
#
loop_
_entity.id
_entity.type
_entity.pdbx_description
1 polymer ?
#
loop_
_entity_poly.entity_id
_entity_poly.type
_entity_poly.pdbx_seq_one_letter_code
_entity_poly.pdbx_strand_id
1 'polypeptide(L)'
;WAQYYDRLTLADAFFAEKLKELEDAGLAEDTIVRYWADHGSGMPRSKRYPGWSGLHVPLIVYFPEKWKHLAPKGYETGGSSDRLVGFIDFPATLLSLAGVTIPDYYQGKAFAGEQQTADPEYSYGFRGRMDERPDSCRSITDGRYIYIRNHYTHLPHGQYVLYQQRTPTTAVWNQMFEDGELNEVQSVFWQPHPREELFDLQEDPHEVNNLAKSSLHRNIKARLSKALDQHMIDTVDLAFIPEPLLQKYAKMGEGISPVAAGREMVKHAPDFGVSILKERNLGQELPGRLKHPYSPVRYWTIMQLLNYKDPSVYAYHEHLIVGALEDPEPIVAVAAAECLGTRTSRKAHKDKAVETLIKYATFPGNELFLTVYALNALEHLKDKGIELPDTVHELVEKHPDIPAVFDYYRPQLIERL
;
A
#
# COMPACT_ATOMS: atom_id res chain seq x y z
N TRP A 1 7.97 -5.91 23.81
CA TRP A 1 6.67 -5.66 24.46
C TRP A 1 6.75 -4.87 25.76
N ALA A 2 7.63 -5.18 26.71
CA ALA A 2 7.74 -4.42 27.98
C ALA A 2 7.82 -2.89 27.78
N GLN A 3 8.80 -2.42 27.00
CA GLN A 3 8.93 -0.98 26.69
C GLN A 3 7.67 -0.39 26.01
N TYR A 4 6.95 -1.17 25.21
CA TYR A 4 5.71 -0.71 24.58
C TYR A 4 4.62 -0.48 25.62
N TYR A 5 4.46 -1.41 26.58
CA TYR A 5 3.52 -1.25 27.68
C TYR A 5 3.90 -0.09 28.61
N ASP A 6 5.19 0.10 28.92
CA ASP A 6 5.63 1.27 29.69
C ASP A 6 5.23 2.59 29.01
N ARG A 7 5.36 2.67 27.68
CA ARG A 7 4.93 3.84 26.91
C ARG A 7 3.41 4.03 26.91
N LEU A 8 2.64 2.94 26.89
CA LEU A 8 1.18 3.02 27.04
C LEU A 8 0.77 3.53 28.42
N THR A 9 1.45 3.11 29.49
CA THR A 9 1.21 3.65 30.85
C THR A 9 1.48 5.15 30.92
N LEU A 10 2.55 5.63 30.27
CA LEU A 10 2.83 7.07 30.20
C LEU A 10 1.77 7.82 29.37
N ALA A 11 1.31 7.23 28.27
CA ALA A 11 0.26 7.82 27.43
C ALA A 11 -1.08 7.91 28.17
N ASP A 12 -1.42 6.90 28.97
CA ASP A 12 -2.62 6.89 29.83
C ASP A 12 -2.55 8.00 30.89
N ALA A 13 -1.43 8.12 31.61
CA ALA A 13 -1.22 9.18 32.59
C ALA A 13 -1.30 10.58 31.96
N PHE A 14 -0.71 10.75 30.77
CA PHE A 14 -0.81 12.00 30.01
C PHE A 14 -2.26 12.32 29.61
N PHE A 15 -3.03 11.32 29.18
CA PHE A 15 -4.43 11.53 28.81
C PHE A 15 -5.28 11.90 30.03
N ALA A 16 -5.05 11.28 31.19
CA ALA A 16 -5.70 11.63 32.44
C ALA A 16 -5.41 13.09 32.86
N GLU A 17 -4.17 13.58 32.66
CA GLU A 17 -3.82 14.99 32.88
C GLU A 17 -4.65 15.91 31.98
N LYS A 18 -4.79 15.60 30.69
CA LYS A 18 -5.60 16.41 29.76
C LYS A 18 -7.09 16.41 30.10
N LEU A 19 -7.64 15.28 30.57
CA LEU A 19 -9.01 15.23 31.06
C LEU A 19 -9.19 16.10 32.31
N LYS A 20 -8.23 16.07 33.23
CA LYS A 20 -8.24 16.92 34.42
C LYS A 20 -8.18 18.41 34.06
N GLU A 21 -7.35 18.81 33.09
CA GLU A 21 -7.29 20.20 32.62
C GLU A 21 -8.65 20.66 32.06
N LEU A 22 -9.37 19.77 31.36
CA LEU A 22 -10.69 20.04 30.83
C LEU A 22 -11.75 20.23 31.94
N GLU A 23 -11.69 19.40 32.98
CA GLU A 23 -12.52 19.51 34.19
C GLU A 23 -12.23 20.78 34.98
N ASP A 24 -10.96 21.07 35.25
CA ASP A 24 -10.52 22.25 36.01
C ASP A 24 -10.87 23.56 35.28
N ALA A 25 -10.93 23.54 33.94
CA ALA A 25 -11.42 24.65 33.12
C ALA A 25 -12.96 24.79 33.08
N GLY A 26 -13.70 23.84 33.67
CA GLY A 26 -15.16 23.80 33.64
C GLY A 26 -15.75 23.44 32.26
N LEU A 27 -14.97 22.80 31.39
CA LEU A 27 -15.34 22.51 29.99
C LEU A 27 -15.74 21.04 29.76
N ALA A 28 -15.69 20.19 30.79
CA ALA A 28 -15.95 18.75 30.67
C ALA A 28 -17.34 18.42 30.11
N GLU A 29 -18.40 19.05 30.63
CA GLU A 29 -19.76 18.85 30.13
C GLU A 29 -20.01 19.45 28.75
N ASP A 30 -19.10 20.31 28.29
CA ASP A 30 -19.19 21.02 27.01
C ASP A 30 -18.35 20.40 25.90
N THR A 31 -17.67 19.28 26.18
CA THR A 31 -16.68 18.70 25.26
C THR A 31 -16.95 17.23 25.00
N ILE A 32 -17.12 16.88 23.72
CA ILE A 32 -17.07 15.49 23.26
C ILE A 32 -15.61 15.08 23.17
N VAL A 33 -15.23 13.99 23.83
CA VAL A 33 -13.85 13.50 23.85
C VAL A 33 -13.72 12.28 22.94
N ARG A 34 -12.68 12.24 22.11
CA ARG A 34 -12.32 11.09 21.28
C ARG A 34 -10.86 10.71 21.52
N TYR A 35 -10.60 9.44 21.78
CA TYR A 35 -9.25 8.86 21.93
C TYR A 35 -9.06 7.74 20.90
N TRP A 36 -7.96 7.78 20.15
CA TRP A 36 -7.64 6.79 19.11
C TRP A 36 -6.15 6.70 18.84
N ALA A 37 -5.71 5.66 18.13
CA ALA A 37 -4.37 5.55 17.56
C ALA A 37 -4.41 5.72 16.02
N ASP A 38 -3.35 6.19 15.40
CA ASP A 38 -3.27 6.45 13.95
C ASP A 38 -2.92 5.21 13.12
N HIS A 39 -2.41 4.16 13.75
CA HIS A 39 -2.16 2.84 13.14
C HIS A 39 -1.89 1.80 14.23
N GLY A 40 -1.77 0.52 13.84
CA GLY A 40 -1.33 -0.57 14.72
C GLY A 40 0.05 -0.33 15.34
N SER A 41 0.48 -1.22 16.24
CA SER A 41 1.72 -1.05 17.00
C SER A 41 2.96 -0.91 16.10
N GLY A 42 4.06 -0.38 16.64
CA GLY A 42 5.35 -0.31 15.93
C GLY A 42 6.03 -1.67 15.70
N MET A 43 5.35 -2.78 15.97
CA MET A 43 5.88 -4.13 15.77
C MET A 43 5.80 -4.53 14.28
N PRO A 44 6.68 -5.43 13.82
CA PRO A 44 6.56 -6.02 12.49
C PRO A 44 5.16 -6.60 12.24
N ARG A 45 4.66 -6.53 10.99
CA ARG A 45 3.28 -6.84 10.59
C ARG A 45 2.16 -5.97 11.17
N SER A 46 2.45 -4.97 12.00
CA SER A 46 1.44 -4.01 12.47
C SER A 46 1.52 -2.71 11.65
N LYS A 47 2.20 -1.66 12.14
CA LYS A 47 2.41 -0.43 11.38
C LYS A 47 2.93 -0.73 9.96
N ARG A 48 2.35 -0.07 8.95
CA ARG A 48 2.60 -0.25 7.50
C ARG A 48 1.97 -1.49 6.85
N TYR A 49 1.34 -2.38 7.60
CA TYR A 49 0.65 -3.54 7.04
C TYR A 49 -0.87 -3.26 6.91
N PRO A 50 -1.49 -3.46 5.74
CA PRO A 50 -2.92 -3.20 5.54
C PRO A 50 -3.80 -4.38 5.96
N GLY A 51 -3.34 -5.21 6.91
CA GLY A 51 -4.12 -6.26 7.56
C GLY A 51 -4.70 -5.80 8.90
N TRP A 52 -5.31 -6.73 9.63
CA TRP A 52 -6.01 -6.44 10.86
C TRP A 52 -5.09 -5.88 11.95
N SER A 53 -3.89 -6.43 12.12
CA SER A 53 -2.90 -5.94 13.10
C SER A 53 -2.42 -4.50 12.85
N GLY A 54 -2.50 -4.02 11.61
CA GLY A 54 -2.10 -2.66 11.23
C GLY A 54 -3.25 -1.65 11.20
N LEU A 55 -4.48 -2.12 10.94
CA LEU A 55 -5.66 -1.26 10.74
C LEU A 55 -6.63 -1.23 11.93
N HIS A 56 -6.67 -2.27 12.76
CA HIS A 56 -7.54 -2.32 13.93
C HIS A 56 -6.88 -1.60 15.12
N VAL A 57 -7.39 -0.40 15.40
CA VAL A 57 -6.89 0.51 16.43
C VAL A 57 -7.97 0.80 17.47
N PRO A 58 -7.60 1.20 18.70
CA PRO A 58 -8.59 1.66 19.65
C PRO A 58 -9.31 2.92 19.14
N LEU A 59 -10.61 2.99 19.40
CA LEU A 59 -11.42 4.20 19.28
C LEU A 59 -12.37 4.25 20.48
N ILE A 60 -12.19 5.26 21.33
CA ILE A 60 -13.08 5.54 22.45
C ILE A 60 -13.69 6.92 22.20
N VAL A 61 -15.01 7.03 22.32
CA VAL A 61 -15.72 8.30 22.20
C VAL A 61 -16.62 8.50 23.41
N TYR A 62 -16.47 9.63 24.08
CA TYR A 62 -17.27 10.03 25.21
C TYR A 62 -18.13 11.24 24.84
N PHE A 63 -19.44 11.10 25.03
CA PHE A 63 -20.41 12.18 24.91
C PHE A 63 -20.88 12.56 26.32
N PRO A 64 -20.60 13.79 26.80
CA PRO A 64 -21.16 14.25 28.07
C PRO A 64 -22.69 14.38 27.97
N GLU A 65 -23.38 14.46 29.11
CA GLU A 65 -24.85 14.42 29.15
C GLU A 65 -25.46 15.54 28.28
N LYS A 66 -24.84 16.72 28.27
CA LYS A 66 -25.22 17.86 27.41
C LYS A 66 -25.28 17.50 25.93
N TRP A 67 -24.31 16.72 25.43
CA TRP A 67 -24.16 16.37 24.02
C TRP A 67 -24.64 14.95 23.67
N LYS A 68 -25.21 14.23 24.64
CA LYS A 68 -25.66 12.84 24.46
C LYS A 68 -26.70 12.66 23.36
N HIS A 69 -27.49 13.70 23.08
CA HIS A 69 -28.44 13.72 21.98
C HIS A 69 -27.79 13.68 20.58
N LEU A 70 -26.49 14.02 20.47
CA LEU A 70 -25.68 13.91 19.25
C LEU A 70 -24.87 12.60 19.18
N ALA A 71 -24.93 11.78 20.22
CA ALA A 71 -24.19 10.51 20.25
C ALA A 71 -24.69 9.54 19.17
N PRO A 72 -23.87 8.56 18.76
CA PRO A 72 -24.30 7.52 17.85
C PRO A 72 -25.59 6.83 18.33
N LYS A 73 -26.45 6.45 17.38
CA LYS A 73 -27.60 5.57 17.70
C LYS A 73 -27.15 4.33 18.48
N GLY A 74 -27.80 4.06 19.61
CA GLY A 74 -27.44 2.95 20.50
C GLY A 74 -26.26 3.24 21.43
N TYR A 75 -25.82 4.50 21.56
CA TYR A 75 -24.76 4.89 22.48
C TYR A 75 -25.15 4.59 23.94
N GLU A 76 -24.27 3.87 24.62
CA GLU A 76 -24.33 3.60 26.05
C GLU A 76 -22.96 3.88 26.66
N THR A 77 -22.92 4.59 27.80
CA THR A 77 -21.67 4.84 28.52
C THR A 77 -21.06 3.52 28.98
N GLY A 78 -19.80 3.26 28.59
CA GLY A 78 -19.13 1.99 28.86
C GLY A 78 -19.55 0.84 27.92
N GLY A 79 -20.44 1.10 26.96
CA GLY A 79 -20.83 0.14 25.92
C GLY A 79 -19.79 -0.01 24.81
N SER A 80 -20.07 -0.93 23.89
CA SER A 80 -19.24 -1.22 22.71
C SER A 80 -20.10 -1.19 21.44
N SER A 81 -19.45 -1.02 20.28
CA SER A 81 -20.11 -1.05 18.97
C SER A 81 -19.29 -1.87 17.98
N ASP A 82 -19.97 -2.70 17.20
CA ASP A 82 -19.38 -3.46 16.09
C ASP A 82 -19.41 -2.69 14.76
N ARG A 83 -19.87 -1.41 14.78
CA ARG A 83 -19.87 -0.58 13.58
C ARG A 83 -18.44 -0.43 13.06
N LEU A 84 -18.27 -0.73 11.77
CA LEU A 84 -17.01 -0.45 11.08
C LEU A 84 -16.79 1.07 10.98
N VAL A 85 -15.68 1.55 11.53
CA VAL A 85 -15.29 2.96 11.50
C VAL A 85 -13.88 3.09 10.92
N GLY A 86 -13.71 3.97 9.94
CA GLY A 86 -12.41 4.38 9.41
C GLY A 86 -12.08 5.83 9.76
N PHE A 87 -10.81 6.23 9.71
CA PHE A 87 -10.45 7.64 9.97
C PHE A 87 -11.02 8.61 8.95
N ILE A 88 -11.35 8.12 7.75
CA ILE A 88 -12.05 8.90 6.74
C ILE A 88 -13.44 9.36 7.25
N ASP A 89 -14.03 8.67 8.23
CA ASP A 89 -15.30 9.03 8.84
C ASP A 89 -15.19 10.17 9.85
N PHE A 90 -13.98 10.51 10.31
CA PHE A 90 -13.78 11.46 11.40
C PHE A 90 -14.16 12.89 11.01
N PRO A 91 -13.74 13.43 9.85
CA PRO A 91 -14.18 14.76 9.43
C PRO A 91 -15.67 14.80 9.11
N ALA A 92 -16.23 13.76 8.48
CA ALA A 92 -17.68 13.67 8.25
C ALA A 92 -18.46 13.72 9.57
N THR A 93 -18.00 12.97 10.58
CA THR A 93 -18.60 12.96 11.91
C THR A 93 -18.45 14.32 12.61
N LEU A 94 -17.29 14.98 12.50
CA LEU A 94 -17.10 16.30 13.07
C LEU A 94 -18.06 17.34 12.47
N LEU A 95 -18.22 17.35 11.14
CA LEU A 95 -19.16 18.24 10.44
C LEU A 95 -20.61 17.95 10.88
N SER A 96 -20.97 16.67 10.96
CA SER A 96 -22.28 16.23 11.47
C SER A 96 -22.56 16.72 12.89
N LEU A 97 -21.58 16.60 13.80
CA LEU A 97 -21.70 17.09 15.18
C LEU A 97 -21.81 18.62 15.26
N ALA A 98 -21.15 19.33 14.35
CA ALA A 98 -21.17 20.79 14.28
C ALA A 98 -22.40 21.35 13.53
N GLY A 99 -23.31 20.50 13.04
CA GLY A 99 -24.44 20.93 12.22
C GLY A 99 -24.04 21.51 10.84
N VAL A 100 -22.83 21.19 10.37
CA VAL A 100 -22.31 21.65 9.08
C VAL A 100 -22.55 20.57 8.03
N THR A 101 -23.12 20.94 6.88
CA THR A 101 -23.35 20.00 5.77
C THR A 101 -22.06 19.33 5.32
N ILE A 102 -22.06 18.00 5.26
CA ILE A 102 -20.94 17.22 4.75
C ILE A 102 -20.85 17.44 3.23
N PRO A 103 -19.71 17.85 2.66
CA PRO A 103 -19.59 18.04 1.22
C PRO A 103 -19.77 16.74 0.43
N ASP A 104 -20.49 16.78 -0.70
CA ASP A 104 -20.81 15.61 -1.53
C ASP A 104 -19.58 14.86 -2.06
N TYR A 105 -18.42 15.53 -2.15
CA TYR A 105 -17.17 14.91 -2.60
C TYR A 105 -16.45 14.14 -1.48
N TYR A 106 -16.87 14.29 -0.23
CA TYR A 106 -16.23 13.65 0.91
C TYR A 106 -16.71 12.21 1.06
N GLN A 107 -15.77 11.26 1.14
CA GLN A 107 -16.07 9.82 1.10
C GLN A 107 -16.42 9.24 2.47
N GLY A 108 -16.13 9.97 3.55
CA GLY A 108 -16.37 9.53 4.92
C GLY A 108 -17.85 9.49 5.29
N LYS A 109 -18.19 8.57 6.19
CA LYS A 109 -19.55 8.32 6.65
C LYS A 109 -19.69 8.69 8.13
N ALA A 110 -20.42 9.76 8.42
CA ALA A 110 -20.64 10.18 9.81
C ALA A 110 -21.27 9.05 10.64
N PHE A 111 -20.70 8.80 11.83
CA PHE A 111 -21.21 7.81 12.79
C PHE A 111 -21.94 8.43 13.99
N ALA A 112 -21.92 9.76 14.12
CA ALA A 112 -22.60 10.52 15.16
C ALA A 112 -23.15 11.84 14.59
N GLY A 113 -23.97 12.54 15.37
CA GLY A 113 -24.64 13.80 14.98
C GLY A 113 -25.84 13.61 14.05
N GLU A 114 -26.42 14.71 13.59
CA GLU A 114 -27.69 14.71 12.83
C GLU A 114 -27.57 14.07 11.45
N GLN A 115 -26.37 14.05 10.87
CA GLN A 115 -26.08 13.45 9.56
C GLN A 115 -25.53 12.02 9.68
N GLN A 116 -25.75 11.33 10.81
CA GLN A 116 -25.34 9.94 10.99
C GLN A 116 -25.91 9.02 9.89
N THR A 117 -25.02 8.20 9.33
CA THR A 117 -25.33 7.22 8.28
C THR A 117 -25.62 5.83 8.86
N ALA A 118 -26.22 4.94 8.04
CA ALA A 118 -26.30 3.52 8.37
C ALA A 118 -24.90 2.89 8.52
N ASP A 119 -24.82 1.76 9.22
CA ASP A 119 -23.55 1.06 9.43
C ASP A 119 -22.95 0.62 8.09
N PRO A 120 -21.65 0.89 7.85
CA PRO A 120 -21.00 0.45 6.63
C PRO A 120 -20.92 -1.08 6.60
N GLU A 121 -21.23 -1.68 5.45
CA GLU A 121 -21.01 -3.11 5.21
C GLU A 121 -19.52 -3.46 5.16
N TYR A 122 -18.67 -2.50 4.77
CA TYR A 122 -17.25 -2.69 4.55
C TYR A 122 -16.42 -1.53 5.09
N SER A 123 -15.22 -1.85 5.57
CA SER A 123 -14.11 -0.92 5.77
C SER A 123 -12.97 -1.26 4.81
N TYR A 124 -12.24 -0.24 4.37
CA TYR A 124 -11.21 -0.35 3.34
C TYR A 124 -9.87 0.15 3.85
N GLY A 125 -8.81 -0.55 3.45
CA GLY A 125 -7.43 -0.18 3.76
C GLY A 125 -6.56 -0.17 2.51
N PHE A 126 -5.44 0.55 2.58
CA PHE A 126 -4.46 0.53 1.51
C PHE A 126 -3.04 0.69 2.04
N ARG A 127 -2.09 0.18 1.25
CA ARG A 127 -0.65 0.40 1.39
C ARG A 127 -0.10 0.82 0.03
N GLY A 128 0.67 1.90 0.04
CA GLY A 128 1.48 2.35 -1.09
C GLY A 128 2.98 2.22 -0.78
N ARG A 129 3.82 3.00 -1.46
CA ARG A 129 5.27 3.07 -1.20
C ARG A 129 5.56 3.27 0.29
N MET A 130 6.52 2.49 0.79
CA MET A 130 7.05 2.58 2.16
C MET A 130 8.48 3.10 2.10
N ASP A 131 8.65 4.39 2.40
CA ASP A 131 9.94 5.06 2.28
C ASP A 131 10.52 4.85 0.86
N GLU A 132 11.69 4.23 0.70
CA GLU A 132 12.33 3.93 -0.59
C GLU A 132 11.73 2.72 -1.33
N ARG A 133 10.77 2.00 -0.73
CA ARG A 133 10.27 0.71 -1.24
C ARG A 133 8.91 0.82 -1.91
N PRO A 134 8.81 0.64 -3.24
CA PRO A 134 7.52 0.66 -3.92
C PRO A 134 6.64 -0.51 -3.47
N ASP A 135 5.35 -0.23 -3.32
CA ASP A 135 4.35 -1.23 -2.98
C ASP A 135 2.97 -0.73 -3.42
N SER A 136 2.04 -1.65 -3.58
CA SER A 136 0.63 -1.35 -3.82
C SER A 136 -0.21 -2.54 -3.37
N CYS A 137 -0.96 -2.33 -2.30
CA CYS A 137 -1.83 -3.31 -1.69
C CYS A 137 -3.14 -2.66 -1.25
N ARG A 138 -4.23 -3.42 -1.36
CA ARG A 138 -5.58 -3.00 -0.99
C ARG A 138 -6.24 -4.04 -0.12
N SER A 139 -6.98 -3.60 0.90
CA SER A 139 -7.73 -4.49 1.77
C SER A 139 -9.16 -4.03 1.96
N ILE A 140 -10.02 -5.01 2.26
CA ILE A 140 -11.43 -4.83 2.59
C ILE A 140 -11.78 -5.79 3.72
N THR A 141 -12.54 -5.32 4.70
CA THR A 141 -13.10 -6.15 5.76
C THR A 141 -14.59 -5.91 5.92
N ASP A 142 -15.34 -6.98 6.20
CA ASP A 142 -16.75 -6.92 6.61
C ASP A 142 -16.93 -7.08 8.13
N GLY A 143 -15.84 -6.97 8.90
CA GLY A 143 -15.80 -7.14 10.35
C GLY A 143 -15.51 -8.57 10.80
N ARG A 144 -15.74 -9.57 9.93
CA ARG A 144 -15.31 -10.96 10.19
C ARG A 144 -14.17 -11.38 9.28
N TYR A 145 -14.29 -11.16 7.98
CA TYR A 145 -13.27 -11.55 7.02
C TYR A 145 -12.51 -10.33 6.53
N ILE A 146 -11.19 -10.45 6.43
CA ILE A 146 -10.36 -9.48 5.72
C ILE A 146 -9.79 -10.10 4.45
N TYR A 147 -9.98 -9.42 3.33
CA TYR A 147 -9.40 -9.78 2.04
C TYR A 147 -8.35 -8.74 1.67
N ILE A 148 -7.17 -9.21 1.28
CA ILE A 148 -6.03 -8.39 0.88
C ILE A 148 -5.66 -8.75 -0.56
N ARG A 149 -5.44 -7.74 -1.39
CA ARG A 149 -4.98 -7.86 -2.76
C ARG A 149 -3.65 -7.14 -2.93
N ASN A 150 -2.63 -7.92 -3.29
CA ASN A 150 -1.28 -7.43 -3.52
C ASN A 150 -1.01 -7.29 -5.02
N HIS A 151 -0.34 -6.20 -5.41
CA HIS A 151 -0.05 -5.90 -6.80
C HIS A 151 1.43 -6.12 -7.18
N TYR A 152 2.37 -5.93 -6.24
CA TYR A 152 3.80 -6.18 -6.43
C TYR A 152 4.21 -7.58 -5.95
N THR A 153 3.60 -8.64 -6.48
CA THR A 153 3.73 -10.01 -5.93
C THR A 153 5.10 -10.68 -6.04
N HIS A 154 6.06 -10.02 -6.68
CA HIS A 154 7.47 -10.45 -6.71
C HIS A 154 8.22 -10.01 -5.44
N LEU A 155 7.70 -9.00 -4.74
CA LEU A 155 8.31 -8.44 -3.54
C LEU A 155 7.69 -9.07 -2.28
N PRO A 156 8.46 -9.17 -1.19
CA PRO A 156 7.93 -9.59 0.10
C PRO A 156 7.17 -8.45 0.82
N HIS A 157 6.34 -8.80 1.80
CA HIS A 157 5.70 -7.79 2.68
C HIS A 157 6.76 -7.03 3.49
N GLY A 158 7.77 -7.75 3.96
CA GLY A 158 8.95 -7.30 4.69
C GLY A 158 10.10 -6.91 3.78
N GLN A 159 9.88 -5.98 2.85
CA GLN A 159 11.00 -5.35 2.13
C GLN A 159 11.97 -4.71 3.14
N TYR A 160 13.26 -4.69 2.82
CA TYR A 160 14.25 -4.05 3.70
C TYR A 160 14.05 -2.53 3.67
N VAL A 161 13.38 -1.98 4.69
CA VAL A 161 13.21 -0.54 4.89
C VAL A 161 14.06 -0.09 6.07
N LEU A 162 15.02 0.82 5.88
CA LEU A 162 16.01 1.14 6.93
C LEU A 162 15.34 1.58 8.24
N TYR A 163 14.31 2.44 8.16
CA TYR A 163 13.61 2.90 9.35
C TYR A 163 13.01 1.74 10.16
N GLN A 164 12.44 0.74 9.47
CA GLN A 164 11.88 -0.43 10.12
C GLN A 164 12.97 -1.32 10.73
N GLN A 165 14.11 -1.44 10.04
CA GLN A 165 15.27 -2.22 10.47
C GLN A 165 16.00 -1.61 11.67
N ARG A 166 15.82 -0.32 11.95
CA ARG A 166 16.29 0.30 13.22
C ARG A 166 15.53 -0.20 14.45
N THR A 167 14.38 -0.84 14.27
CA THR A 167 13.64 -1.46 15.38
C THR A 167 14.29 -2.80 15.71
N PRO A 168 14.79 -3.03 16.94
CA PRO A 168 15.54 -4.25 17.28
C PRO A 168 14.78 -5.54 16.98
N THR A 169 13.46 -5.55 17.16
CA THR A 169 12.62 -6.72 16.87
C THR A 169 12.59 -7.04 15.37
N THR A 170 12.52 -6.04 14.49
CA THR A 170 12.59 -6.27 13.04
C THR A 170 13.96 -6.80 12.65
N ALA A 171 15.04 -6.18 13.14
CA ALA A 171 16.40 -6.57 12.80
C ALA A 171 16.70 -8.02 13.18
N VAL A 172 16.34 -8.42 14.41
CA VAL A 172 16.52 -9.80 14.87
C VAL A 172 15.67 -10.76 14.03
N TRP A 173 14.41 -10.42 13.73
CA TRP A 173 13.56 -11.28 12.90
C TRP A 173 14.09 -11.46 11.47
N ASN A 174 14.63 -10.38 10.87
CA ASN A 174 15.27 -10.45 9.56
C ASN A 174 16.54 -11.32 9.59
N GLN A 175 17.40 -11.13 10.60
CA GLN A 175 18.62 -11.93 10.75
C GLN A 175 18.30 -13.42 10.89
N MET A 176 17.33 -13.78 11.73
CA MET A 176 16.90 -15.18 11.89
C MET A 176 16.33 -15.77 10.58
N PHE A 177 15.71 -14.96 9.72
CA PHE A 177 15.27 -15.39 8.39
C PHE A 177 16.47 -15.69 7.49
N GLU A 178 17.45 -14.79 7.44
CA GLU A 178 18.68 -14.95 6.66
C GLU A 178 19.50 -16.17 7.12
N ASP A 179 19.54 -16.44 8.43
CA ASP A 179 20.23 -17.58 9.03
C ASP A 179 19.45 -18.91 8.89
N GLY A 180 18.23 -18.88 8.34
CA GLY A 180 17.40 -20.07 8.13
C GLY A 180 16.84 -20.67 9.42
N GLU A 181 16.73 -19.88 10.49
CA GLU A 181 16.27 -20.32 11.82
C GLU A 181 14.74 -20.28 11.97
N LEU A 182 14.05 -19.60 11.05
CA LEU A 182 12.60 -19.43 11.09
C LEU A 182 11.84 -20.63 10.56
N ASN A 183 10.66 -20.88 11.14
CA ASN A 183 9.70 -21.80 10.56
C ASN A 183 8.95 -21.18 9.36
N GLU A 184 8.11 -21.97 8.69
CA GLU A 184 7.33 -21.53 7.53
C GLU A 184 6.49 -20.28 7.83
N VAL A 185 5.70 -20.31 8.92
CA VAL A 185 4.82 -19.19 9.31
C VAL A 185 5.59 -17.90 9.55
N GLN A 186 6.74 -17.99 10.24
CA GLN A 186 7.60 -16.86 10.53
C GLN A 186 8.34 -16.34 9.28
N SER A 187 8.56 -17.19 8.29
CA SER A 187 9.27 -16.85 7.05
C SER A 187 8.41 -16.11 6.03
N VAL A 188 7.08 -16.32 6.04
CA VAL A 188 6.15 -15.76 5.04
C VAL A 188 6.29 -14.24 4.88
N PHE A 189 6.57 -13.49 5.95
CA PHE A 189 6.72 -12.03 5.88
C PHE A 189 7.88 -11.58 4.97
N TRP A 190 8.94 -12.38 4.91
CA TRP A 190 10.16 -12.13 4.13
C TRP A 190 10.15 -12.79 2.76
N GLN A 191 9.06 -13.50 2.41
CA GLN A 191 8.89 -14.16 1.12
C GLN A 191 7.91 -13.38 0.22
N PRO A 192 8.02 -13.53 -1.12
CA PRO A 192 7.07 -12.93 -2.05
C PRO A 192 5.63 -13.30 -1.70
N HIS A 193 4.78 -12.29 -1.53
CA HIS A 193 3.43 -12.49 -1.05
C HIS A 193 2.48 -12.93 -2.19
N PRO A 194 1.48 -13.79 -1.90
CA PRO A 194 0.50 -14.17 -2.91
C PRO A 194 -0.31 -12.96 -3.34
N ARG A 195 -0.87 -13.04 -4.55
CA ARG A 195 -1.73 -11.99 -5.09
C ARG A 195 -2.98 -11.71 -4.25
N GLU A 196 -3.56 -12.75 -3.68
CA GLU A 196 -4.79 -12.69 -2.90
C GLU A 196 -4.58 -13.37 -1.56
N GLU A 197 -5.02 -12.70 -0.50
CA GLU A 197 -5.07 -13.23 0.86
C GLU A 197 -6.48 -13.05 1.42
N LEU A 198 -6.97 -14.05 2.17
CA LEU A 198 -8.26 -14.01 2.84
C LEU A 198 -8.10 -14.65 4.22
N PHE A 199 -8.52 -13.96 5.27
CA PHE A 199 -8.44 -14.45 6.64
C PHE A 199 -9.80 -14.31 7.33
N ASP A 200 -10.15 -15.28 8.19
CA ASP A 200 -11.30 -15.21 9.10
C ASP A 200 -10.80 -14.68 10.45
N LEU A 201 -11.10 -13.42 10.78
CA LEU A 201 -10.56 -12.75 11.96
C LEU A 201 -11.11 -13.30 13.28
N GLN A 202 -12.21 -14.07 13.24
CA GLN A 202 -12.75 -14.72 14.42
C GLN A 202 -11.99 -16.01 14.75
N GLU A 203 -11.63 -16.80 13.74
CA GLU A 203 -10.93 -18.08 13.90
C GLU A 203 -9.40 -17.92 13.84
N ASP A 204 -8.93 -16.89 13.14
CA ASP A 204 -7.52 -16.60 12.90
C ASP A 204 -7.24 -15.09 13.03
N PRO A 205 -7.27 -14.54 14.27
CA PRO A 205 -7.04 -13.12 14.54
C PRO A 205 -5.60 -12.66 14.21
N HIS A 206 -4.69 -13.59 13.92
CA HIS A 206 -3.29 -13.33 13.60
C HIS A 206 -2.98 -13.42 12.10
N GLU A 207 -3.98 -13.71 11.27
CA GLU A 207 -3.88 -13.71 9.81
C GLU A 207 -2.72 -14.62 9.32
N VAL A 208 -2.69 -15.85 9.84
CA VAL A 208 -1.68 -16.88 9.55
C VAL A 208 -2.16 -17.82 8.44
N ASN A 209 -3.45 -18.18 8.43
CA ASN A 209 -4.03 -19.19 7.57
C ASN A 209 -4.74 -18.54 6.38
N ASN A 210 -4.02 -18.35 5.27
CA ASN A 210 -4.61 -17.75 4.06
C ASN A 210 -5.64 -18.68 3.38
N LEU A 211 -6.91 -18.29 3.42
CA LEU A 211 -8.07 -18.99 2.88
C LEU A 211 -8.35 -18.68 1.40
N ALA A 212 -7.54 -17.87 0.71
CA ALA A 212 -7.83 -17.41 -0.65
C ALA A 212 -7.93 -18.53 -1.71
N LYS A 213 -7.34 -19.70 -1.42
CA LYS A 213 -7.42 -20.92 -2.25
C LYS A 213 -8.47 -21.93 -1.76
N SER A 214 -9.13 -21.67 -0.63
CA SER A 214 -10.13 -22.57 -0.05
C SER A 214 -11.39 -22.64 -0.91
N SER A 215 -11.81 -23.86 -1.26
CA SER A 215 -13.06 -24.10 -1.99
C SER A 215 -14.30 -23.68 -1.22
N LEU A 216 -14.25 -23.77 0.12
CA LEU A 216 -15.33 -23.40 1.04
C LEU A 216 -15.56 -21.88 1.08
N HIS A 217 -14.50 -21.09 0.95
CA HIS A 217 -14.53 -19.63 1.08
C HIS A 217 -14.65 -18.88 -0.26
N ARG A 218 -14.86 -19.60 -1.38
CA ARG A 218 -14.91 -18.99 -2.72
C ARG A 218 -15.94 -17.87 -2.84
N ASN A 219 -17.13 -18.05 -2.25
CA ASN A 219 -18.20 -17.06 -2.32
C ASN A 219 -17.85 -15.80 -1.49
N ILE A 220 -17.22 -15.98 -0.33
CA ILE A 220 -16.76 -14.88 0.53
C ILE A 220 -15.67 -14.09 -0.22
N LYS A 221 -14.65 -14.78 -0.74
CA LYS A 221 -13.60 -14.15 -1.54
C LYS A 221 -14.17 -13.39 -2.73
N ALA A 222 -15.08 -14.02 -3.49
CA ALA A 222 -15.67 -13.40 -4.67
C ALA A 222 -16.47 -12.13 -4.32
N ARG A 223 -17.23 -12.15 -3.22
CA ARG A 223 -17.97 -11.00 -2.71
C ARG A 223 -17.03 -9.85 -2.33
N LEU A 224 -16.04 -10.11 -1.47
CA LEU A 224 -15.09 -9.10 -1.01
C LEU A 224 -14.23 -8.55 -2.15
N SER A 225 -13.74 -9.43 -3.02
CA SER A 225 -12.96 -9.07 -4.20
C SER A 225 -13.76 -8.18 -5.17
N LYS A 226 -15.06 -8.46 -5.37
CA LYS A 226 -15.96 -7.62 -6.18
C LYS A 226 -16.25 -6.27 -5.51
N ALA A 227 -16.47 -6.25 -4.20
CA ALA A 227 -16.67 -5.00 -3.46
C ALA A 227 -15.42 -4.11 -3.50
N LEU A 228 -14.23 -4.71 -3.37
CA LEU A 228 -12.97 -3.99 -3.49
C LEU A 228 -12.74 -3.46 -4.91
N ASP A 229 -13.07 -4.24 -5.95
CA ASP A 229 -13.06 -3.78 -7.34
C ASP A 229 -13.91 -2.52 -7.50
N GLN A 230 -15.15 -2.56 -7.02
CA GLN A 230 -16.08 -1.45 -7.13
C GLN A 230 -15.57 -0.23 -6.38
N HIS A 231 -15.05 -0.41 -5.17
CA HIS A 231 -14.48 0.69 -4.38
C HIS A 231 -13.32 1.39 -5.10
N MET A 232 -12.38 0.64 -5.68
CA MET A 232 -11.26 1.25 -6.42
C MET A 232 -11.73 2.01 -7.67
N ILE A 233 -12.78 1.54 -8.33
CA ILE A 233 -13.39 2.23 -9.47
C ILE A 233 -14.07 3.53 -9.00
N ASP A 234 -14.93 3.45 -7.99
CA ASP A 234 -15.71 4.57 -7.47
C ASP A 234 -14.83 5.68 -6.90
N THR A 235 -13.71 5.29 -6.27
CA THR A 235 -12.76 6.22 -5.66
C THR A 235 -11.67 6.70 -6.60
N VAL A 236 -11.60 6.17 -7.83
CA VAL A 236 -10.58 6.50 -8.82
C VAL A 236 -9.18 6.25 -8.23
N ASP A 237 -8.92 4.99 -7.90
CA ASP A 237 -7.69 4.61 -7.22
C ASP A 237 -6.43 4.93 -8.04
N LEU A 238 -5.68 5.93 -7.58
CA LEU A 238 -4.51 6.44 -8.28
C LEU A 238 -3.28 5.54 -8.18
N ALA A 239 -3.27 4.49 -7.34
CA ALA A 239 -2.10 3.62 -7.27
C ALA A 239 -1.86 2.80 -8.55
N PHE A 240 -2.82 2.79 -9.47
CA PHE A 240 -2.61 2.23 -10.80
C PHE A 240 -1.84 3.16 -11.74
N ILE A 241 -1.52 4.38 -11.30
CA ILE A 241 -0.58 5.28 -11.96
C ILE A 241 0.74 5.18 -11.19
N PRO A 242 1.82 4.63 -11.79
CA PRO A 242 3.14 4.60 -11.17
C PRO A 242 3.57 5.97 -10.65
N GLU A 243 4.22 6.01 -9.49
CA GLU A 243 4.56 7.27 -8.84
C GLU A 243 5.39 8.24 -9.71
N PRO A 244 6.37 7.81 -10.53
CA PRO A 244 7.07 8.73 -11.43
C PRO A 244 6.14 9.45 -12.42
N LEU A 245 5.07 8.78 -12.86
CA LEU A 245 4.04 9.37 -13.70
C LEU A 245 3.15 10.34 -12.92
N LEU A 246 2.78 10.01 -11.69
CA LEU A 246 2.02 10.93 -10.81
C LEU A 246 2.80 12.23 -10.58
N GLN A 247 4.11 12.14 -10.33
CA GLN A 247 4.97 13.31 -10.14
C GLN A 247 5.08 14.15 -11.41
N LYS A 248 5.21 13.49 -12.58
CA LYS A 248 5.18 14.15 -13.89
C LYS A 248 3.86 14.88 -14.11
N TYR A 249 2.71 14.25 -13.83
CA TYR A 249 1.40 14.89 -13.97
C TYR A 249 1.21 16.07 -13.02
N ALA A 250 1.68 15.94 -11.77
CA ALA A 250 1.65 17.03 -10.80
C ALA A 250 2.50 18.24 -11.25
N LYS A 251 3.65 18.01 -11.92
CA LYS A 251 4.54 19.07 -12.44
C LYS A 251 4.07 19.68 -13.76
N MET A 252 3.43 18.92 -14.64
CA MET A 252 2.90 19.41 -15.92
C MET A 252 1.65 20.28 -15.75
N GLY A 253 0.98 20.19 -14.60
CA GLY A 253 -0.21 20.97 -14.31
C GLY A 253 0.12 22.35 -13.74
N GLU A 254 -0.12 23.38 -14.53
CA GLU A 254 -0.89 24.52 -14.01
C GLU A 254 -2.30 23.99 -13.62
N GLY A 255 -2.43 23.30 -12.48
CA GLY A 255 -3.73 23.02 -11.86
C GLY A 255 -4.48 21.73 -12.21
N ILE A 256 -3.90 20.73 -12.89
CA ILE A 256 -4.52 19.39 -12.96
C ILE A 256 -4.06 18.58 -11.74
N SER A 257 -4.93 18.42 -10.73
CA SER A 257 -4.62 17.57 -9.58
C SER A 257 -4.46 16.10 -10.02
N PRO A 258 -3.66 15.28 -9.31
CA PRO A 258 -3.58 13.84 -9.57
C PRO A 258 -4.95 13.14 -9.64
N VAL A 259 -5.92 13.62 -8.83
CA VAL A 259 -7.31 13.16 -8.87
C VAL A 259 -7.99 13.52 -10.18
N ALA A 260 -7.77 14.73 -10.72
CA ALA A 260 -8.31 15.12 -12.02
C ALA A 260 -7.71 14.27 -13.15
N ALA A 261 -6.40 13.96 -13.09
CA ALA A 261 -5.75 13.05 -14.03
C ALA A 261 -6.33 11.63 -13.96
N GLY A 262 -6.48 11.08 -12.75
CA GLY A 262 -7.12 9.78 -12.56
C GLY A 262 -8.57 9.76 -13.06
N ARG A 263 -9.34 10.81 -12.78
CA ARG A 263 -10.74 10.92 -13.24
C ARG A 263 -10.81 10.96 -14.76
N GLU A 264 -9.90 11.69 -15.41
CA GLU A 264 -9.82 11.70 -16.86
C GLU A 264 -9.47 10.32 -17.42
N MET A 265 -8.55 9.59 -16.78
CA MET A 265 -8.23 8.22 -17.19
C MET A 265 -9.41 7.26 -17.03
N VAL A 266 -10.19 7.37 -15.95
CA VAL A 266 -11.41 6.56 -15.75
C VAL A 266 -12.46 6.84 -16.81
N LYS A 267 -12.57 8.06 -17.36
CA LYS A 267 -13.52 8.33 -18.47
C LYS A 267 -13.22 7.48 -19.71
N HIS A 268 -11.94 7.24 -20.01
CA HIS A 268 -11.50 6.50 -21.19
C HIS A 268 -11.20 5.02 -20.90
N ALA A 269 -11.13 4.65 -19.62
CA ALA A 269 -10.93 3.30 -19.14
C ALA A 269 -11.66 3.13 -17.79
N PRO A 270 -12.99 2.92 -17.77
CA PRO A 270 -13.76 2.91 -16.52
C PRO A 270 -13.33 1.81 -15.54
N ASP A 271 -12.76 0.72 -16.04
CA ASP A 271 -12.19 -0.36 -15.22
C ASP A 271 -10.65 -0.26 -15.06
N PHE A 272 -10.06 0.93 -15.23
CA PHE A 272 -8.62 1.14 -15.19
C PHE A 272 -8.01 0.58 -13.89
N GLY A 273 -6.91 -0.17 -14.03
CA GLY A 273 -6.26 -0.88 -12.92
C GLY A 273 -6.90 -2.23 -12.57
N VAL A 274 -8.20 -2.24 -12.29
CA VAL A 274 -8.94 -3.45 -11.88
C VAL A 274 -9.03 -4.48 -13.01
N SER A 275 -9.38 -4.06 -14.23
CA SER A 275 -9.47 -4.94 -15.41
C SER A 275 -8.10 -5.41 -15.88
N ILE A 276 -7.11 -4.51 -15.85
CA ILE A 276 -5.73 -4.78 -16.28
C ILE A 276 -5.19 -5.95 -15.47
N LEU A 277 -5.42 -5.94 -14.15
CA LEU A 277 -4.87 -6.96 -13.29
C LEU A 277 -5.62 -8.29 -13.34
N LYS A 278 -6.88 -8.35 -13.79
CA LYS A 278 -7.59 -9.64 -13.87
C LYS A 278 -6.83 -10.55 -14.83
N GLU A 279 -6.32 -11.68 -14.32
CA GLU A 279 -5.43 -12.64 -15.02
C GLU A 279 -6.11 -13.40 -16.18
N ARG A 280 -7.04 -12.77 -16.88
CA ARG A 280 -7.78 -13.39 -17.96
C ARG A 280 -6.89 -13.36 -19.20
N ASN A 281 -6.40 -14.54 -19.55
CA ASN A 281 -5.77 -14.83 -20.84
C ASN A 281 -4.60 -13.89 -21.23
N LEU A 282 -3.72 -13.59 -20.25
CA LEU A 282 -2.63 -12.61 -20.41
C LEU A 282 -1.82 -12.85 -21.69
N GLY A 283 -1.51 -14.09 -22.04
CA GLY A 283 -0.75 -14.41 -23.27
C GLY A 283 -1.44 -13.91 -24.54
N GLN A 284 -2.76 -14.07 -24.68
CA GLN A 284 -3.44 -13.58 -25.88
C GLN A 284 -3.53 -12.05 -25.93
N GLU A 285 -3.69 -11.41 -24.77
CA GLU A 285 -3.92 -9.97 -24.69
C GLU A 285 -2.63 -9.14 -24.62
N LEU A 286 -1.49 -9.76 -24.29
CA LEU A 286 -0.21 -9.07 -24.07
C LEU A 286 0.19 -8.13 -25.22
N PRO A 287 0.14 -8.53 -26.51
CA PRO A 287 0.56 -7.64 -27.60
C PRO A 287 -0.32 -6.39 -27.74
N GLY A 288 -1.62 -6.51 -27.48
CA GLY A 288 -2.55 -5.39 -27.51
C GLY A 288 -2.35 -4.45 -26.32
N ARG A 289 -2.21 -5.02 -25.12
CA ARG A 289 -2.00 -4.26 -23.88
C ARG A 289 -0.67 -3.52 -23.86
N LEU A 290 0.41 -4.09 -24.42
CA LEU A 290 1.71 -3.41 -24.57
C LEU A 290 1.70 -2.31 -25.65
N LYS A 291 0.68 -2.23 -26.50
CA LYS A 291 0.48 -1.13 -27.45
C LYS A 291 -0.55 -0.10 -26.98
N HIS A 292 -1.05 -0.25 -25.76
CA HIS A 292 -2.09 0.61 -25.23
C HIS A 292 -1.60 2.06 -25.14
N PRO A 293 -2.40 3.08 -25.50
CA PRO A 293 -1.99 4.49 -25.45
C PRO A 293 -1.58 4.95 -24.05
N TYR A 294 -2.31 4.52 -23.02
CA TYR A 294 -1.97 4.81 -21.62
C TYR A 294 -0.80 3.97 -21.11
N SER A 295 0.28 4.64 -20.69
CA SER A 295 1.48 4.02 -20.16
C SER A 295 1.26 3.18 -18.90
N PRO A 296 0.34 3.48 -17.96
CA PRO A 296 0.19 2.58 -16.82
C PRO A 296 -0.45 1.24 -17.17
N VAL A 297 -1.21 1.14 -18.28
CA VAL A 297 -1.66 -0.17 -18.80
C VAL A 297 -0.47 -1.00 -19.23
N ARG A 298 0.47 -0.39 -19.96
CA ARG A 298 1.70 -1.07 -20.38
C ARG A 298 2.54 -1.48 -19.17
N TYR A 299 2.75 -0.58 -18.21
CA TYR A 299 3.45 -0.85 -16.96
C TYR A 299 2.87 -2.05 -16.21
N TRP A 300 1.58 -2.02 -15.86
CA TRP A 300 0.93 -3.11 -15.10
C TRP A 300 0.81 -4.42 -15.87
N THR A 301 0.82 -4.36 -17.21
CA THR A 301 0.90 -5.56 -18.05
C THR A 301 2.26 -6.25 -17.90
N ILE A 302 3.34 -5.47 -17.86
CA ILE A 302 4.69 -5.99 -17.63
C ILE A 302 4.85 -6.51 -16.19
N MET A 303 4.36 -5.77 -15.19
CA MET A 303 4.41 -6.22 -13.78
C MET A 303 3.65 -7.53 -13.55
N GLN A 304 2.54 -7.74 -14.27
CA GLN A 304 1.84 -9.04 -14.28
C GLN A 304 2.66 -10.14 -14.94
N LEU A 305 3.29 -9.84 -16.08
CA LEU A 305 4.10 -10.83 -16.79
C LEU A 305 5.32 -11.28 -15.95
N LEU A 306 5.95 -10.35 -15.23
CA LEU A 306 7.06 -10.62 -14.32
C LEU A 306 6.72 -11.74 -13.31
N ASN A 307 5.47 -11.77 -12.84
CA ASN A 307 4.98 -12.73 -11.85
C ASN A 307 4.11 -13.85 -12.44
N TYR A 308 4.03 -13.95 -13.76
CA TYR A 308 3.13 -14.90 -14.39
C TYR A 308 3.64 -16.33 -14.21
N LYS A 309 2.75 -17.19 -13.72
CA LYS A 309 3.08 -18.57 -13.32
C LYS A 309 3.52 -19.44 -14.48
N ASP A 310 2.92 -19.25 -15.65
CA ASP A 310 3.28 -20.01 -16.85
C ASP A 310 4.51 -19.38 -17.53
N PRO A 311 5.68 -20.04 -17.49
CA PRO A 311 6.90 -19.51 -18.10
C PRO A 311 6.82 -19.48 -19.64
N SER A 312 5.97 -20.29 -20.26
CA SER A 312 5.84 -20.35 -21.72
C SER A 312 5.27 -19.04 -22.29
N VAL A 313 4.37 -18.38 -21.54
CA VAL A 313 3.80 -17.08 -21.93
C VAL A 313 4.90 -16.03 -22.03
N TYR A 314 5.79 -15.96 -21.03
CA TYR A 314 6.93 -15.06 -21.10
C TYR A 314 7.85 -15.42 -22.27
N ALA A 315 8.24 -16.69 -22.40
CA ALA A 315 9.17 -17.12 -23.44
C ALA A 315 8.69 -16.79 -24.86
N TYR A 316 7.39 -16.97 -25.12
CA TYR A 316 6.77 -16.63 -26.40
C TYR A 316 6.78 -15.12 -26.68
N HIS A 317 6.63 -14.29 -25.65
CA HIS A 317 6.54 -12.83 -25.75
C HIS A 317 7.81 -12.07 -25.39
N GLU A 318 8.94 -12.74 -25.14
CA GLU A 318 10.20 -12.11 -24.71
C GLU A 318 10.61 -10.94 -25.63
N HIS A 319 10.43 -11.09 -26.94
CA HIS A 319 10.72 -10.05 -27.93
C HIS A 319 9.92 -8.74 -27.72
N LEU A 320 8.69 -8.84 -27.20
CA LEU A 320 7.87 -7.66 -26.88
C LEU A 320 8.43 -6.93 -25.66
N ILE A 321 8.98 -7.67 -24.69
CA ILE A 321 9.60 -7.08 -23.49
C ILE A 321 10.93 -6.42 -23.83
N VAL A 322 11.73 -7.04 -24.72
CA VAL A 322 12.93 -6.39 -25.27
C VAL A 322 12.57 -5.09 -26.00
N GLY A 323 11.47 -5.09 -26.77
CA GLY A 323 10.97 -3.87 -27.41
C GLY A 323 10.49 -2.80 -26.42
N ALA A 324 9.89 -3.22 -25.30
CA ALA A 324 9.41 -2.31 -24.25
C ALA A 324 10.54 -1.62 -23.46
N LEU A 325 11.80 -2.05 -23.61
CA LEU A 325 12.95 -1.29 -23.08
C LEU A 325 13.09 0.10 -23.72
N GLU A 326 12.53 0.27 -24.94
CA GLU A 326 12.53 1.53 -25.67
C GLU A 326 11.17 2.26 -25.56
N ASP A 327 10.34 1.90 -24.57
CA ASP A 327 9.04 2.55 -24.38
C ASP A 327 9.22 4.07 -24.14
N PRO A 328 8.39 4.94 -24.77
CA PRO A 328 8.52 6.38 -24.60
C PRO A 328 8.29 6.87 -23.16
N GLU A 329 7.67 6.05 -22.31
CA GLU A 329 7.52 6.33 -20.89
C GLU A 329 8.57 5.56 -20.07
N PRO A 330 9.57 6.23 -19.47
CA PRO A 330 10.69 5.59 -18.78
C PRO A 330 10.30 4.55 -17.72
N ILE A 331 9.23 4.77 -16.97
CA ILE A 331 8.81 3.80 -15.94
C ILE A 331 8.33 2.47 -16.54
N VAL A 332 7.83 2.47 -17.79
CA VAL A 332 7.50 1.25 -18.53
C VAL A 332 8.78 0.53 -18.95
N ALA A 333 9.81 1.26 -19.37
CA ALA A 333 11.12 0.70 -19.70
C ALA A 333 11.83 0.09 -18.47
N VAL A 334 11.72 0.73 -17.30
CA VAL A 334 12.21 0.18 -16.01
C VAL A 334 11.51 -1.14 -15.68
N ALA A 335 10.17 -1.20 -15.76
CA ALA A 335 9.43 -2.44 -15.55
C ALA A 335 9.81 -3.52 -16.58
N ALA A 336 10.02 -3.13 -17.85
CA ALA A 336 10.44 -4.04 -18.91
C ALA A 336 11.82 -4.64 -18.60
N ALA A 337 12.75 -3.82 -18.13
CA ALA A 337 14.10 -4.25 -17.76
C ALA A 337 14.09 -5.20 -16.56
N GLU A 338 13.32 -4.89 -15.52
CA GLU A 338 13.15 -5.78 -14.37
C GLU A 338 12.55 -7.14 -14.78
N CYS A 339 11.48 -7.12 -15.58
CA CYS A 339 10.86 -8.33 -16.13
C CYS A 339 11.83 -9.13 -16.99
N LEU A 340 12.55 -8.47 -17.90
CA LEU A 340 13.52 -9.10 -18.79
C LEU A 340 14.65 -9.76 -18.00
N GLY A 341 15.30 -9.02 -17.11
CA GLY A 341 16.43 -9.50 -16.31
C GLY A 341 16.06 -10.68 -15.41
N THR A 342 14.84 -10.66 -14.87
CA THR A 342 14.34 -11.73 -13.98
C THR A 342 13.99 -13.01 -14.75
N ARG A 343 13.43 -12.89 -15.96
CA ARG A 343 12.75 -14.00 -16.64
C ARG A 343 13.53 -14.60 -17.81
N THR A 344 14.45 -13.85 -18.42
CA THR A 344 15.23 -14.36 -19.56
C THR A 344 16.30 -15.36 -19.13
N SER A 345 16.53 -16.37 -19.97
CA SER A 345 17.69 -17.26 -19.87
C SER A 345 18.91 -16.73 -20.64
N ARG A 346 18.77 -15.66 -21.44
CA ARG A 346 19.82 -15.17 -22.34
C ARG A 346 20.68 -14.13 -21.65
N LYS A 347 21.99 -14.38 -21.54
CA LYS A 347 22.94 -13.44 -20.93
C LYS A 347 22.87 -12.03 -21.54
N ALA A 348 22.86 -11.93 -22.87
CA ALA A 348 22.79 -10.63 -23.55
C ALA A 348 21.53 -9.81 -23.18
N HIS A 349 20.40 -10.47 -22.90
CA HIS A 349 19.18 -9.78 -22.47
C HIS A 349 19.25 -9.37 -20.99
N LYS A 350 19.91 -10.17 -20.14
CA LYS A 350 20.21 -9.78 -18.75
C LYS A 350 21.12 -8.56 -18.72
N ASP A 351 22.20 -8.58 -19.51
CA ASP A 351 23.14 -7.46 -19.62
C ASP A 351 22.40 -6.19 -20.07
N LYS A 352 21.54 -6.28 -21.11
CA LYS A 352 20.73 -5.14 -21.58
C LYS A 352 19.74 -4.64 -20.52
N ALA A 353 19.12 -5.55 -19.75
CA ALA A 353 18.23 -5.17 -18.65
C ALA A 353 18.98 -4.37 -17.58
N VAL A 354 20.13 -4.86 -17.12
CA VAL A 354 20.96 -4.16 -16.12
C VAL A 354 21.43 -2.80 -16.63
N GLU A 355 21.91 -2.72 -17.88
CA GLU A 355 22.30 -1.45 -18.51
C GLU A 355 21.14 -0.44 -18.53
N THR A 356 19.93 -0.90 -18.91
CA THR A 356 18.72 -0.07 -18.93
C THR A 356 18.37 0.44 -17.54
N LEU A 357 18.46 -0.41 -16.52
CA LEU A 357 18.18 0.00 -15.15
C LEU A 357 19.22 0.99 -14.61
N ILE A 358 20.52 0.77 -14.85
CA ILE A 358 21.58 1.72 -14.47
C ILE A 358 21.33 3.08 -15.11
N LYS A 359 21.03 3.11 -16.42
CA LYS A 359 20.67 4.33 -17.14
C LYS A 359 19.55 5.12 -16.45
N TYR A 360 18.50 4.45 -15.97
CA TYR A 360 17.38 5.10 -15.30
C TYR A 360 17.60 5.34 -13.79
N ALA A 361 18.55 4.65 -13.17
CA ALA A 361 19.00 4.88 -11.80
C ALA A 361 19.93 6.10 -11.67
N THR A 362 20.56 6.55 -12.77
CA THR A 362 21.45 7.71 -12.79
C THR A 362 20.71 9.01 -12.43
N PHE A 363 21.31 9.76 -11.51
CA PHE A 363 20.90 11.11 -11.11
C PHE A 363 22.15 12.00 -11.00
N PRO A 364 22.11 13.29 -11.38
CA PRO A 364 21.02 13.99 -12.08
C PRO A 364 20.83 13.49 -13.52
N GLY A 365 19.68 13.80 -14.13
CA GLY A 365 19.33 13.43 -15.52
C GLY A 365 18.02 12.67 -15.64
N ASN A 366 17.63 11.92 -14.61
CA ASN A 366 16.32 11.29 -14.48
C ASN A 366 15.52 11.89 -13.32
N GLU A 367 14.21 11.67 -13.34
CA GLU A 367 13.31 12.02 -12.24
C GLU A 367 13.62 11.17 -10.99
N LEU A 368 13.50 11.76 -9.79
CA LEU A 368 13.90 11.12 -8.53
C LEU A 368 13.21 9.77 -8.30
N PHE A 369 11.89 9.70 -8.38
CA PHE A 369 11.16 8.46 -8.14
C PHE A 369 11.37 7.44 -9.25
N LEU A 370 11.58 7.87 -10.50
CA LEU A 370 12.02 6.96 -11.56
C LEU A 370 13.33 6.26 -11.16
N THR A 371 14.28 7.01 -10.60
CA THR A 371 15.55 6.44 -10.16
C THR A 371 15.39 5.48 -8.99
N VAL A 372 14.49 5.79 -8.04
CA VAL A 372 14.17 4.91 -6.90
C VAL A 372 13.59 3.58 -7.40
N TYR A 373 12.70 3.60 -8.40
CA TYR A 373 12.16 2.36 -8.97
C TYR A 373 13.23 1.56 -9.72
N ALA A 374 14.12 2.22 -10.47
CA ALA A 374 15.21 1.55 -11.17
C ALA A 374 16.22 0.90 -10.20
N LEU A 375 16.55 1.57 -9.09
CA LEU A 375 17.40 1.04 -8.02
C LEU A 375 16.75 -0.17 -7.32
N ASN A 376 15.46 -0.12 -7.01
CA ASN A 376 14.75 -1.30 -6.46
C ASN A 376 14.74 -2.48 -7.43
N ALA A 377 14.57 -2.23 -8.73
CA ALA A 377 14.65 -3.27 -9.75
C ALA A 377 16.06 -3.87 -9.86
N LEU A 378 17.12 -3.05 -9.74
CA LEU A 378 18.50 -3.56 -9.67
C LEU A 378 18.72 -4.46 -8.46
N GLU A 379 18.23 -4.05 -7.28
CA GLU A 379 18.33 -4.86 -6.07
C GLU A 379 17.57 -6.19 -6.24
N HIS A 380 16.36 -6.16 -6.81
CA HIS A 380 15.61 -7.38 -7.09
C HIS A 380 16.37 -8.31 -8.06
N LEU A 381 17.03 -7.78 -9.10
CA LEU A 381 17.87 -8.61 -9.97
C LEU A 381 19.07 -9.21 -9.21
N LYS A 382 19.74 -8.44 -8.35
CA LYS A 382 20.81 -8.94 -7.48
C LYS A 382 20.33 -10.07 -6.58
N ASP A 383 19.16 -9.92 -5.94
CA ASP A 383 18.56 -10.94 -5.08
C ASP A 383 18.20 -12.23 -5.85
N LYS A 384 18.00 -12.13 -7.17
CA LYS A 384 17.84 -13.28 -8.08
C LYS A 384 19.17 -13.87 -8.57
N GLY A 385 20.29 -13.40 -8.06
CA GLY A 385 21.63 -13.86 -8.43
C GLY A 385 22.11 -13.32 -9.78
N ILE A 386 21.56 -12.20 -10.25
CA ILE A 386 22.09 -11.50 -11.43
C ILE A 386 23.27 -10.62 -11.00
N GLU A 387 24.43 -10.83 -11.61
CA GLU A 387 25.61 -10.00 -11.37
C GLU A 387 25.37 -8.57 -11.87
N LEU A 388 25.68 -7.60 -11.00
CA LEU A 388 25.66 -6.18 -11.34
C LEU A 388 27.09 -5.69 -11.60
N PRO A 389 27.31 -4.80 -12.58
CA PRO A 389 28.63 -4.22 -12.82
C PRO A 389 29.00 -3.21 -11.73
N ASP A 390 30.30 -3.07 -11.44
CA ASP A 390 30.82 -2.14 -10.41
C ASP A 390 30.35 -0.69 -10.58
N THR A 391 29.99 -0.28 -11.81
CA THR A 391 29.45 1.04 -12.13
C THR A 391 28.19 1.41 -11.34
N VAL A 392 27.48 0.44 -10.74
CA VAL A 392 26.35 0.76 -9.83
C VAL A 392 26.80 1.57 -8.61
N HIS A 393 28.04 1.40 -8.15
CA HIS A 393 28.61 2.15 -7.03
C HIS A 393 29.09 3.55 -7.43
N GLU A 394 29.10 3.87 -8.73
CA GLU A 394 29.38 5.22 -9.24
C GLU A 394 28.11 6.10 -9.28
N LEU A 395 26.94 5.52 -8.99
CA LEU A 395 25.67 6.25 -8.94
C LEU A 395 25.69 7.29 -7.82
N VAL A 396 25.25 8.51 -8.14
CA VAL A 396 25.19 9.61 -7.16
C VAL A 396 24.20 9.27 -6.04
N GLU A 397 24.71 9.13 -4.83
CA GLU A 397 23.89 8.86 -3.64
C GLU A 397 23.10 10.10 -3.20
N LYS A 398 23.77 11.25 -3.09
CA LYS A 398 23.20 12.50 -2.60
C LYS A 398 23.38 13.63 -3.60
N HIS A 399 22.38 14.50 -3.70
CA HIS A 399 22.44 15.67 -4.57
C HIS A 399 21.59 16.83 -4.00
N PRO A 400 22.03 18.10 -4.12
CA PRO A 400 21.29 19.25 -3.59
C PRO A 400 19.85 19.42 -4.11
N ASP A 401 19.59 18.94 -5.34
CA ASP A 401 18.25 19.00 -5.97
C ASP A 401 17.26 17.96 -5.42
N ILE A 402 17.70 17.03 -4.58
CA ILE A 402 16.83 16.06 -3.93
C ILE A 402 16.26 16.71 -2.66
N PRO A 403 14.92 16.80 -2.51
CA PRO A 403 14.32 17.32 -1.29
C PRO A 403 14.82 16.55 -0.05
N ALA A 404 15.12 17.26 1.04
CA ALA A 404 15.69 16.67 2.26
C ALA A 404 14.87 15.49 2.82
N VAL A 405 13.55 15.50 2.63
CA VAL A 405 12.66 14.40 3.04
C VAL A 405 12.93 13.08 2.30
N PHE A 406 13.61 13.12 1.15
CA PHE A 406 13.92 11.97 0.30
C PHE A 406 15.44 11.72 0.17
N ASP A 407 16.31 12.47 0.87
CA ASP A 407 17.77 12.42 0.70
C ASP A 407 18.37 11.03 1.02
N TYR A 408 17.63 10.22 1.77
CA TYR A 408 18.09 8.92 2.24
C TYR A 408 17.64 7.75 1.38
N TYR A 409 16.72 7.94 0.43
CA TYR A 409 16.21 6.83 -0.39
C TYR A 409 17.30 6.24 -1.29
N ARG A 410 17.98 7.09 -2.05
CA ARG A 410 19.03 6.65 -2.99
C ARG A 410 20.24 6.07 -2.27
N PRO A 411 20.83 6.72 -1.24
CA PRO A 411 21.96 6.15 -0.51
C PRO A 411 21.66 4.74 0.01
N GLN A 412 20.47 4.53 0.60
CA GLN A 412 20.08 3.23 1.14
C GLN A 412 19.93 2.14 0.07
N LEU A 413 19.35 2.48 -1.07
CA LEU A 413 19.22 1.52 -2.16
C LEU A 413 20.58 1.19 -2.79
N ILE A 414 21.45 2.19 -2.98
CA ILE A 414 22.78 2.01 -3.57
C ILE A 414 23.68 1.18 -2.65
N GLU A 415 23.62 1.38 -1.34
CA GLU A 415 24.36 0.58 -0.34
C GLU A 415 23.99 -0.92 -0.41
N ARG A 416 22.79 -1.24 -0.93
CA ARG A 416 22.28 -2.60 -1.05
C ARG A 416 22.54 -3.25 -2.41
N LEU A 417 22.99 -2.50 -3.42
CA LEU A 417 23.51 -3.06 -4.68
C LEU A 417 24.91 -3.61 -4.47
#